data_AF-A0A4R0PDK5-F1
#
_entry.id   AF-A0A4R0PDK5-F1
#
_cell.length_a   1.000
_cell.length_b   1.000
_cell.length_c   1.000
_cell.angle_alpha   90.00
_cell.angle_beta   90.00
_cell.angle_gamma   90.00
#
_symmetry.space_group_name_H-M   'P 1'
#
loop_
_entity.id
_entity.type
_entity.pdbx_description
1 polymer ?
#
loop_
_entity_poly.entity_id
_entity_poly.type
_entity_poly.pdbx_seq_one_letter_code
_entity_poly.pdbx_strand_id
1 'polypeptide(L)'
;MLGNDIVDLDLAKTQSNWRRKNYLNKIFTADEQLLITSAKNPDDMVWLLWSMKESAYKIYNRKTGIRNFAPKSLNCVIHSDTGQIHGTVNVDDNTYFTKSDIYTTYLHTIASVESVKLKDISMAIYKSPNHLFDYKSTNPGCVSHHGQYLALVY
;
A
#
# COMPACT_ATOMS: atom_id res chain seq x y z
N MET A 1 -15.07 -3.15 4.35
CA MET A 1 -14.47 -2.57 3.13
C MET A 1 -12.99 -2.84 3.18
N LEU A 2 -12.45 -3.34 2.08
CA LEU A 2 -11.05 -3.76 1.98
C LEU A 2 -10.31 -2.82 1.04
N GLY A 3 -9.04 -2.59 1.33
CA GLY A 3 -8.10 -1.92 0.45
C GLY A 3 -6.86 -2.77 0.31
N ASN A 4 -6.20 -2.69 -0.84
CA ASN A 4 -4.89 -3.31 -1.00
C ASN A 4 -4.05 -2.54 -2.00
N ASP A 5 -2.75 -2.70 -1.93
CA ASP A 5 -1.84 -2.23 -2.94
C ASP A 5 -0.64 -3.17 -3.09
N ILE A 6 -0.24 -3.43 -4.34
CA ILE A 6 0.93 -4.25 -4.65
C ILE A 6 1.91 -3.42 -5.46
N VAL A 7 3.17 -3.48 -5.09
CA VAL A 7 4.26 -2.76 -5.74
C VAL A 7 5.28 -3.78 -6.22
N ASP A 8 5.37 -3.99 -7.53
CA ASP A 8 6.55 -4.56 -8.20
C ASP A 8 7.80 -3.70 -7.88
N LEU A 9 8.70 -4.21 -7.04
CA LEU A 9 9.88 -3.47 -6.59
C LEU A 9 10.93 -3.35 -7.70
N ASP A 10 11.01 -4.32 -8.62
CA ASP A 10 11.97 -4.26 -9.72
C ASP A 10 11.53 -3.26 -10.77
N LEU A 11 10.23 -3.22 -11.08
CA LEU A 11 9.68 -2.18 -11.95
C LEU A 11 9.81 -0.79 -11.30
N ALA A 12 9.49 -0.68 -10.01
CA ALA A 12 9.54 0.59 -9.28
C ALA A 12 10.94 1.23 -9.32
N LYS A 13 12.01 0.43 -9.21
CA LYS A 13 13.41 0.89 -9.35
C LYS A 13 13.71 1.52 -10.70
N THR A 14 13.07 1.03 -11.77
CA THR A 14 13.32 1.50 -13.14
C THR A 14 12.42 2.67 -13.55
N GLN A 15 11.17 2.68 -13.09
CA GLN A 15 10.16 3.67 -13.51
C GLN A 15 10.04 4.87 -12.58
N SER A 16 10.45 4.75 -11.31
CA SER A 16 10.31 5.82 -10.34
C SER A 16 11.66 6.24 -9.75
N ASN A 17 12.07 7.46 -10.09
CA ASN A 17 13.16 8.12 -9.40
C ASN A 17 12.61 8.94 -8.22
N TRP A 18 12.31 8.28 -7.11
CA TRP A 18 11.84 8.96 -5.89
C TRP A 18 12.88 9.90 -5.28
N ARG A 19 14.16 9.76 -5.65
CA ARG A 19 15.26 10.65 -5.23
C ARG A 19 15.29 11.97 -6.00
N ARG A 20 14.47 12.15 -7.03
CA ARG A 20 14.37 13.43 -7.74
C ARG A 20 13.90 14.54 -6.81
N LYS A 21 14.41 15.75 -7.02
CA LYS A 21 14.06 16.94 -6.24
C LYS A 21 12.54 17.09 -6.13
N ASN A 22 12.06 17.34 -4.92
CA ASN A 22 10.65 17.55 -4.56
C ASN A 22 9.71 16.34 -4.65
N TYR A 23 10.17 15.12 -5.00
CA TYR A 23 9.27 13.96 -5.01
C TYR A 23 8.71 13.68 -3.62
N LEU A 24 9.60 13.54 -2.62
CA LEU A 24 9.19 13.27 -1.25
C LEU A 24 8.28 14.37 -0.71
N ASN A 25 8.65 15.63 -0.97
CA ASN A 25 7.87 16.81 -0.60
C ASN A 25 6.50 16.91 -1.27
N LYS A 26 6.13 16.07 -2.24
CA LYS A 26 4.77 16.03 -2.80
C LYS A 26 3.91 14.94 -2.20
N ILE A 27 4.54 13.87 -1.71
CA ILE A 27 3.87 12.61 -1.40
C ILE A 27 3.86 12.34 0.11
N PHE A 28 4.94 12.68 0.79
CA PHE A 28 5.19 12.28 2.18
C PHE A 28 5.23 13.49 3.12
N THR A 29 4.75 13.28 4.35
CA THR A 29 4.88 14.23 5.46
C THR A 29 6.33 14.34 5.93
N ALA A 30 6.63 15.30 6.81
CA ALA A 30 7.96 15.42 7.40
C ALA A 30 8.35 14.17 8.20
N ASP A 31 7.42 13.61 8.98
CA ASP A 31 7.65 12.41 9.79
C ASP A 31 7.90 11.18 8.90
N GLU A 32 7.13 11.03 7.82
CA GLU A 32 7.33 9.97 6.83
C GLU A 32 8.68 10.12 6.10
N GLN A 33 9.10 11.35 5.80
CA GLN A 33 10.43 11.60 5.22
C GLN A 33 11.56 11.25 6.20
N LEU A 34 11.36 11.48 7.50
CA LEU A 34 12.30 11.04 8.53
C LEU A 34 12.37 9.51 8.59
N LEU A 35 11.24 8.81 8.51
CA LEU A 35 11.22 7.34 8.42
C LEU A 35 11.99 6.84 7.19
N ILE A 36 11.77 7.45 6.01
CA ILE A 36 12.46 7.09 4.77
C ILE A 36 13.97 7.29 4.88
N THR A 37 14.40 8.45 5.38
CA THR A 37 15.82 8.81 5.44
C THR A 37 16.59 8.07 6.53
N SER A 38 15.90 7.65 7.61
CA SER A 38 16.49 6.88 8.71
C SER A 38 16.44 5.36 8.50
N ALA A 39 15.69 4.87 7.52
CA ALA A 39 15.53 3.44 7.28
C ALA A 39 16.81 2.76 6.80
N LYS A 40 17.02 1.51 7.24
CA LYS A 40 18.10 0.65 6.74
C LYS A 40 18.00 0.42 5.23
N ASN A 41 16.78 0.30 4.70
CA ASN A 41 16.50 0.29 3.28
C ASN A 41 15.49 1.40 2.92
N PRO A 42 15.96 2.59 2.51
CA PRO A 42 15.09 3.70 2.14
C PRO A 42 14.19 3.40 0.95
N ASP A 43 14.63 2.57 -0.01
CA ASP A 43 13.83 2.19 -1.17
C ASP A 43 12.59 1.40 -0.73
N ASP A 44 12.77 0.39 0.13
CA ASP A 44 11.65 -0.39 0.67
C ASP A 44 10.71 0.50 1.51
N MET A 45 11.27 1.43 2.31
CA MET A 45 10.47 2.32 3.15
C MET A 45 9.58 3.27 2.32
N VAL A 46 10.08 3.81 1.21
CA VAL A 46 9.28 4.62 0.28
C VAL A 46 8.09 3.84 -0.24
N TRP A 47 8.32 2.61 -0.70
CA TRP A 47 7.28 1.78 -1.30
C TRP A 47 6.31 1.20 -0.27
N LEU A 48 6.79 0.94 0.95
CA LEU A 48 5.96 0.58 2.10
C LEU A 48 4.95 1.69 2.38
N LEU A 49 5.43 2.90 2.65
CA LEU A 49 4.57 4.04 2.97
C LEU A 49 3.62 4.38 1.81
N TRP A 50 4.09 4.30 0.57
CA TRP A 50 3.24 4.49 -0.62
C TRP A 50 2.10 3.47 -0.68
N SER A 51 2.42 2.18 -0.57
CA SER A 51 1.41 1.11 -0.64
C SER A 51 0.39 1.19 0.51
N MET A 52 0.81 1.63 1.69
CA MET A 52 -0.09 1.91 2.83
C MET A 52 -1.09 3.01 2.46
N LYS A 53 -0.61 4.14 1.93
CA LYS A 53 -1.46 5.25 1.48
C LYS A 53 -2.47 4.81 0.42
N GLU A 54 -2.03 4.09 -0.62
CA GLU A 54 -2.91 3.61 -1.69
C GLU A 54 -3.95 2.61 -1.19
N SER A 55 -3.57 1.70 -0.30
CA SER A 55 -4.49 0.74 0.31
C SER A 55 -5.59 1.45 1.12
N ALA A 56 -5.21 2.44 1.94
CA ALA A 56 -6.15 3.24 2.71
C ALA A 56 -7.01 4.14 1.82
N TYR A 57 -6.42 4.78 0.81
CA TYR A 57 -7.12 5.64 -0.15
C TYR A 57 -8.22 4.90 -0.90
N LYS A 58 -7.99 3.64 -1.30
CA LYS A 58 -9.04 2.81 -1.94
C LYS A 58 -10.27 2.63 -1.03
N ILE A 59 -10.09 2.49 0.28
CA ILE A 59 -11.21 2.44 1.23
C ILE A 59 -11.87 3.81 1.35
N TYR A 60 -11.06 4.85 1.58
CA TYR A 60 -11.55 6.23 1.75
C TYR A 60 -12.37 6.70 0.56
N ASN A 61 -11.83 6.59 -0.66
CA ASN A 61 -12.52 6.97 -1.91
C ASN A 61 -13.84 6.21 -2.09
N ARG A 62 -13.89 4.91 -1.77
CA ARG A 62 -15.15 4.14 -1.84
C ARG A 62 -16.16 4.57 -0.78
N LYS A 63 -15.71 5.02 0.40
CA LYS A 63 -16.59 5.48 1.48
C LYS A 63 -17.17 6.86 1.20
N THR A 64 -16.33 7.78 0.72
CA THR A 64 -16.67 9.21 0.61
C THR A 64 -17.06 9.62 -0.80
N GLY A 65 -16.68 8.85 -1.83
CA GLY A 65 -16.80 9.22 -3.23
C GLY A 65 -15.82 10.32 -3.67
N ILE A 66 -14.96 10.79 -2.76
CA ILE A 66 -14.04 11.91 -3.02
C ILE A 66 -12.84 11.39 -3.80
N ARG A 67 -12.66 11.94 -5.00
CA ARG A 67 -11.49 11.69 -5.86
C ARG A 67 -10.54 12.88 -5.74
N ASN A 68 -9.66 12.85 -4.75
CA ASN A 68 -8.65 13.88 -4.54
C ASN A 68 -7.25 13.26 -4.54
N PHE A 69 -6.36 13.80 -5.36
CA PHE A 69 -4.95 13.40 -5.35
C PHE A 69 -4.19 14.21 -4.29
N ALA A 70 -4.31 13.79 -3.03
CA ALA A 70 -3.66 14.42 -1.89
C ALA A 70 -2.92 13.39 -1.02
N PRO A 71 -1.86 12.73 -1.51
CA PRO A 71 -1.14 11.67 -0.78
C PRO A 71 -0.58 12.12 0.58
N LYS A 72 -0.29 13.42 0.75
CA LYS A 72 0.10 14.00 2.05
C LYS A 72 -1.00 14.06 3.10
N SER A 73 -2.28 13.98 2.70
CA SER A 73 -3.40 13.95 3.65
C SER A 73 -3.55 12.58 4.32
N LEU A 74 -2.97 11.53 3.72
CA LEU A 74 -2.97 10.16 4.21
C LEU A 74 -1.72 9.94 5.07
N ASN A 75 -1.81 10.12 6.38
CA ASN A 75 -0.66 10.07 7.28
C ASN A 75 -0.41 8.65 7.78
N CYS A 76 0.74 8.07 7.44
CA CYS A 76 1.13 6.73 7.86
C CYS A 76 1.77 6.74 9.26
N VAL A 77 1.41 5.75 10.08
CA VAL A 77 2.07 5.39 11.34
C VAL A 77 2.39 3.90 11.28
N ILE A 78 3.65 3.54 11.48
CA ILE A 78 4.10 2.14 11.53
C ILE A 78 4.13 1.70 12.99
N HIS A 79 3.50 0.57 13.29
CA HIS A 79 3.50 -0.04 14.60
C HIS A 79 4.56 -1.14 14.63
N SER A 80 5.57 -0.99 15.49
CA SER A 80 6.60 -2.00 15.68
C SER A 80 6.01 -3.21 16.38
N ASP A 81 5.73 -4.28 15.63
CA ASP A 81 5.34 -5.56 16.20
C ASP A 81 6.26 -6.68 15.71
N THR A 82 6.42 -7.73 16.51
CA THR A 82 7.38 -8.79 16.22
C THR A 82 6.90 -9.63 15.03
N GLY A 83 7.58 -9.49 13.89
CA GLY A 83 7.48 -10.39 12.74
C GLY A 83 6.51 -9.98 11.62
N GLN A 84 5.67 -8.97 11.80
CA GLN A 84 4.77 -8.42 10.77
C GLN A 84 4.76 -6.90 10.81
N ILE A 85 4.71 -6.26 9.64
CA ILE A 85 4.65 -4.80 9.55
C ILE A 85 3.18 -4.38 9.64
N HIS A 86 2.79 -3.92 10.82
CA HIS A 86 1.49 -3.34 11.07
C HIS A 86 1.57 -1.82 11.05
N GLY A 87 0.45 -1.18 10.73
CA GLY A 87 0.39 0.28 10.69
C GLY A 87 -1.03 0.80 10.70
N THR A 88 -1.13 2.12 10.69
CA THR A 88 -2.37 2.84 10.46
C THR A 88 -2.14 3.97 9.47
N VAL A 89 -3.16 4.29 8.68
CA VAL A 89 -3.19 5.48 7.83
C VAL A 89 -4.38 6.34 8.24
N ASN A 90 -4.10 7.58 8.60
CA ASN A 90 -5.09 8.56 9.04
C ASN A 90 -5.37 9.57 7.92
N VAL A 91 -6.65 9.85 7.65
CA VAL A 91 -7.09 10.87 6.68
C VAL A 91 -8.41 11.45 7.16
N ASP A 92 -8.48 12.77 7.28
CA ASP A 92 -9.56 13.47 7.96
C ASP A 92 -9.86 12.83 9.34
N ASP A 93 -11.12 12.52 9.63
CA ASP A 93 -11.55 11.83 10.86
C ASP A 93 -11.52 10.29 10.74
N ASN A 94 -10.86 9.73 9.71
CA ASN A 94 -10.83 8.30 9.46
C ASN A 94 -9.44 7.70 9.75
N THR A 95 -9.44 6.53 10.39
CA THR A 95 -8.26 5.68 10.56
C THR A 95 -8.49 4.35 9.86
N TYR A 96 -7.50 3.91 9.08
CA TYR A 96 -7.48 2.60 8.45
C TYR A 96 -6.27 1.81 8.93
N PHE A 97 -6.48 0.56 9.34
CA PHE A 97 -5.43 -0.33 9.78
C PHE A 97 -4.80 -1.02 8.58
N THR A 98 -3.48 -1.16 8.58
CA THR A 98 -2.72 -1.79 7.52
C THR A 98 -1.88 -2.95 8.03
N LYS A 99 -1.68 -3.93 7.15
CA LYS A 99 -0.67 -4.98 7.28
C LYS A 99 0.12 -5.04 5.97
N SER A 100 1.44 -5.11 6.07
CA SER A 100 2.34 -5.11 4.91
C SER A 100 3.32 -6.28 4.97
N ASP A 101 3.57 -6.87 3.81
CA ASP A 101 4.54 -7.93 3.60
C ASP A 101 5.54 -7.48 2.51
N ILE A 102 6.83 -7.52 2.84
CA ILE A 102 7.92 -7.12 1.94
C ILE A 102 8.66 -8.37 1.49
N TYR A 103 8.65 -8.63 0.18
CA TYR A 103 9.39 -9.71 -0.46
C TYR A 103 10.51 -9.14 -1.31
N THR A 104 11.41 -10.01 -1.79
CA THR A 104 12.56 -9.60 -2.61
C THR A 104 12.20 -8.81 -3.87
N THR A 105 11.04 -9.09 -4.47
CA THR A 105 10.65 -8.55 -5.79
C THR A 105 9.33 -7.79 -5.77
N TYR A 106 8.58 -7.83 -4.67
CA TYR A 106 7.34 -7.10 -4.53
C TYR A 106 7.05 -6.77 -3.08
N LEU A 107 6.22 -5.76 -2.88
CA LEU A 107 5.65 -5.39 -1.60
C LEU A 107 4.14 -5.42 -1.72
N HIS A 108 3.45 -5.98 -0.73
CA HIS A 108 1.99 -5.98 -0.69
C HIS A 108 1.49 -5.43 0.63
N THR A 109 0.51 -4.53 0.56
CA THR A 109 -0.19 -4.00 1.72
C THR A 109 -1.68 -4.27 1.60
N ILE A 110 -2.30 -4.67 2.70
CA ILE A 110 -3.76 -4.75 2.87
C ILE A 110 -4.20 -3.74 3.91
N ALA A 111 -5.43 -3.24 3.76
CA ALA A 111 -6.05 -2.29 4.66
C ALA A 111 -7.49 -2.68 5.02
N SER A 112 -7.90 -2.32 6.24
CA SER A 112 -9.24 -2.52 6.77
C SER A 112 -9.62 -1.38 7.72
N VAL A 113 -10.93 -1.19 7.92
CA VAL A 113 -11.48 -0.26 8.91
C VAL A 113 -11.33 -0.81 10.34
N GLU A 114 -11.22 -2.13 10.48
CA GLU A 114 -11.07 -2.82 11.76
C GLU A 114 -9.80 -3.67 11.72
N SER A 115 -8.94 -3.53 12.74
CA SER A 115 -7.67 -4.24 12.83
C SER A 115 -7.84 -5.76 12.87
N VAL A 116 -8.86 -6.26 13.56
CA VAL A 116 -9.15 -7.69 13.71
C VAL A 116 -9.36 -8.35 12.34
N LYS A 117 -10.04 -7.67 11.43
CA LYS A 117 -10.34 -8.17 10.08
C LYS A 117 -9.09 -8.37 9.23
N LEU A 118 -7.96 -7.73 9.55
CA LEU A 118 -6.71 -7.93 8.79
C LEU A 118 -6.23 -9.39 8.82
N LYS A 119 -6.59 -10.14 9.86
CA LYS A 119 -6.21 -11.57 10.01
C LYS A 119 -7.08 -12.50 9.17
N ASP A 120 -8.30 -12.07 8.85
CA ASP A 120 -9.31 -12.87 8.16
C ASP A 120 -9.38 -12.58 6.66
N ILE A 121 -8.57 -11.63 6.17
CA ILE A 121 -8.52 -11.28 4.75
C ILE A 121 -7.88 -12.44 3.98
N SER A 122 -8.65 -12.99 3.04
CA SER A 122 -8.13 -13.93 2.04
C SER A 122 -7.54 -13.15 0.87
N MET A 123 -6.41 -13.62 0.34
CA MET A 123 -5.73 -12.95 -0.77
C MET A 123 -5.11 -13.93 -1.75
N ALA A 124 -5.02 -13.52 -3.00
CA ALA A 124 -4.31 -14.24 -4.06
C ALA A 124 -3.43 -13.26 -4.83
N ILE A 125 -2.14 -13.59 -4.95
CA ILE A 125 -1.16 -12.82 -5.71
C ILE A 125 -0.69 -13.65 -6.90
N TYR A 126 -0.81 -13.07 -8.09
CA TYR A 126 -0.38 -13.67 -9.35
C TYR A 126 0.78 -12.87 -9.95
N LYS A 127 1.64 -13.57 -10.70
CA LYS A 127 2.78 -12.99 -11.42
C LYS A 127 2.72 -13.37 -12.90
N SER A 128 3.03 -12.43 -13.78
CA SER A 128 3.15 -12.66 -15.23
C SER A 128 4.15 -13.76 -15.61
N PRO A 129 3.79 -14.64 -16.57
CA PRO A 129 2.57 -14.67 -17.41
C PRO A 129 1.36 -15.38 -16.77
N ASN A 130 1.47 -15.86 -15.53
CA ASN A 130 0.46 -16.69 -14.86
C ASN A 130 -0.65 -15.87 -14.17
N HIS A 131 -1.05 -14.72 -14.74
CA HIS A 131 -2.19 -13.95 -14.22
C HIS A 131 -3.50 -14.62 -14.60
N LEU A 132 -4.46 -14.55 -13.70
CA LEU A 132 -5.82 -14.99 -13.97
C LEU A 132 -6.47 -13.99 -14.95
N PHE A 133 -6.63 -14.39 -16.21
CA PHE A 133 -7.13 -13.51 -17.28
C PHE A 133 -8.52 -12.93 -16.94
N ASP A 134 -9.40 -13.73 -16.34
CA ASP A 134 -10.72 -13.30 -15.87
C ASP A 134 -10.78 -13.29 -14.33
N TYR A 135 -9.90 -12.52 -13.68
CA TYR A 135 -9.96 -12.31 -12.23
C TYR A 135 -11.25 -11.61 -11.76
N LYS A 136 -12.04 -11.02 -12.67
CA LYS A 136 -13.32 -10.41 -12.30
C LYS A 136 -14.33 -11.49 -11.90
N SER A 137 -14.28 -12.66 -12.53
CA SER A 137 -15.14 -13.80 -12.19
C SER A 137 -14.97 -14.31 -10.76
N THR A 138 -13.83 -14.04 -10.11
CA THR A 138 -13.60 -14.45 -8.71
C THR A 138 -14.21 -13.49 -7.68
N ASN A 139 -14.78 -12.37 -8.12
CA ASN A 139 -15.41 -11.34 -7.27
C ASN A 139 -14.49 -10.79 -6.15
N PRO A 140 -13.29 -10.28 -6.47
CA PRO A 140 -12.41 -9.69 -5.46
C PRO A 140 -13.02 -8.43 -4.83
N GLY A 141 -12.96 -8.32 -3.51
CA GLY A 141 -13.34 -7.12 -2.76
C GLY A 141 -12.38 -5.95 -2.97
N CYS A 142 -11.13 -6.21 -3.36
CA CYS A 142 -10.18 -5.20 -3.82
C CYS A 142 -9.14 -5.78 -4.79
N VAL A 143 -8.79 -5.00 -5.80
CA VAL A 143 -7.77 -5.35 -6.81
C VAL A 143 -6.64 -4.32 -6.77
N SER A 144 -5.40 -4.81 -6.84
CA SER A 144 -4.24 -3.98 -7.18
C SER A 144 -3.37 -4.64 -8.23
N HIS A 145 -2.75 -3.84 -9.08
CA HIS A 145 -1.88 -4.32 -10.14
C HIS A 145 -0.71 -3.35 -10.32
N HIS A 146 0.52 -3.85 -10.32
CA HIS A 146 1.71 -3.09 -10.63
C HIS A 146 2.74 -3.99 -11.31
N GLY A 147 3.29 -3.54 -12.44
CA GLY A 147 4.22 -4.31 -13.23
C GLY A 147 3.71 -5.71 -13.57
N GLN A 148 4.46 -6.72 -13.16
CA GLN A 148 4.10 -8.11 -13.42
C GLN A 148 3.14 -8.73 -12.39
N TYR A 149 2.75 -7.98 -11.35
CA TYR A 149 1.98 -8.49 -10.21
C TYR A 149 0.53 -8.04 -10.21
N LEU A 150 -0.36 -8.98 -9.90
CA LEU A 150 -1.80 -8.78 -9.65
C LEU A 150 -2.13 -9.30 -8.25
N ALA A 151 -2.67 -8.46 -7.38
CA ALA A 151 -3.14 -8.82 -6.05
C ALA A 151 -4.66 -8.69 -5.92
N LEU A 152 -5.31 -9.77 -5.55
CA LEU A 152 -6.74 -9.87 -5.30
C LEU A 152 -6.96 -10.10 -3.80
N VAL A 153 -7.89 -9.34 -3.21
CA VAL A 153 -8.25 -9.44 -1.79
C VAL A 153 -9.77 -9.65 -1.68
N TYR A 154 -10.18 -10.60 -0.85
CA TYR A 154 -11.57 -11.05 -0.66
C TYR A 154 -12.06 -10.81 0.76
#